data_AF-A0A518G3K6-F1
#
_entry.id   AF-A0A518G3K6-F1
#
_cell.length_a   1.000
_cell.length_b   1.000
_cell.length_c   1.000
_cell.angle_alpha   90.00
_cell.angle_beta   90.00
_cell.angle_gamma   90.00
#
_symmetry.space_group_name_H-M   'P 1'
#
loop_
_entity.id
_entity.type
_entity.pdbx_description
1 polymer ?
#
loop_
_entity_poly.entity_id
_entity_poly.type
_entity_poly.pdbx_seq_one_letter_code
_entity_poly.pdbx_strand_id
1 'polypeptide(L)'
;MPHQFQTTHWTQVVAARGKSPEARQALRSLCEIYYAPVEMFVQRYFAKAVVTPKDEARDLTHEFFARLLEGHSLDNADRTRGRFRSYLLGAVKHFLADYRDREQALKRGGAQRTQSLSTSPDSSKPESAESSIDVADPDGFPPDAYFDQQWALAVVQQAIDTLRAEAESDGQLARFDVLQRWLVTPSNHHTAVDAARSLNLSDGAFKVAVHRLRKRFRQVVVARITTTVDDPVEVQDELNYLINAM
;
A
#
# COMPACT_ATOMS: atom_id res chain seq x y z
N MET A 1 -28.10 -3.38 -6.04
CA MET A 1 -27.58 -2.01 -5.92
C MET A 1 -26.10 -2.12 -5.58
N PRO A 2 -25.16 -1.72 -6.46
CA PRO A 2 -23.76 -1.76 -6.12
C PRO A 2 -23.49 -0.64 -5.11
N HIS A 3 -23.01 -0.99 -3.92
CA HIS A 3 -22.50 -0.02 -2.96
C HIS A 3 -21.13 0.44 -3.45
N GLN A 4 -21.08 1.62 -4.08
CA GLN A 4 -19.84 2.34 -4.32
C GLN A 4 -19.34 2.88 -2.99
N PHE A 5 -18.48 2.12 -2.34
CA PHE A 5 -17.79 2.55 -1.13
C PHE A 5 -16.60 3.43 -1.53
N GLN A 6 -16.74 4.74 -1.26
CA GLN A 6 -15.63 5.67 -1.30
C GLN A 6 -14.73 5.36 -0.12
N THR A 7 -13.44 5.18 -0.38
CA THR A 7 -12.47 5.00 0.70
C THR A 7 -11.27 5.92 0.54
N THR A 8 -10.66 6.20 1.68
CA THR A 8 -10.62 7.58 2.16
C THR A 8 -9.21 8.15 2.24
N HIS A 9 -8.20 7.40 1.81
CA HIS A 9 -6.79 7.86 1.71
C HIS A 9 -6.63 9.22 1.01
N TRP A 10 -7.64 9.63 0.25
CA TRP A 10 -7.89 10.98 -0.20
C TRP A 10 -7.69 12.12 0.80
N THR A 11 -7.98 11.92 2.09
CA THR A 11 -7.77 12.97 3.10
C THR A 11 -6.28 13.24 3.30
N GLN A 12 -5.45 12.20 3.33
CA GLN A 12 -3.99 12.35 3.30
C GLN A 12 -3.47 12.82 1.96
N VAL A 13 -4.06 12.41 0.84
CA VAL A 13 -3.64 12.87 -0.49
C VAL A 13 -3.86 14.36 -0.67
N VAL A 14 -5.01 14.87 -0.22
CA VAL A 14 -5.30 16.30 -0.23
C VAL A 14 -4.47 17.04 0.81
N ALA A 15 -4.28 16.47 2.01
CA ALA A 15 -3.38 17.06 3.01
C ALA A 15 -1.93 17.11 2.50
N ALA A 16 -1.50 16.13 1.71
CA ALA A 16 -0.19 16.05 1.07
C ALA A 16 -0.01 17.04 -0.09
N ARG A 17 -1.06 17.78 -0.49
CA ARG A 17 -0.94 18.84 -1.49
C ARG A 17 -0.23 20.06 -0.91
N GLY A 18 0.76 20.54 -1.64
CA GLY A 18 1.52 21.74 -1.28
C GLY A 18 2.80 21.44 -0.51
N LYS A 19 3.34 22.47 0.16
CA LYS A 19 4.70 22.46 0.73
C LYS A 19 4.75 22.66 2.24
N SER A 20 3.59 22.62 2.92
CA SER A 20 3.54 22.78 4.37
C SER A 20 4.19 21.60 5.10
N PRO A 21 4.63 21.78 6.35
CA PRO A 21 5.12 20.68 7.19
C PRO A 21 4.10 19.53 7.31
N GLU A 22 2.82 19.85 7.42
CA GLU A 22 1.71 18.90 7.51
C GLU A 22 1.55 18.11 6.20
N ALA A 23 1.70 18.78 5.05
CA ALA A 23 1.66 18.13 3.75
C ALA A 23 2.81 17.14 3.57
N ARG A 24 4.03 17.53 3.96
CA ARG A 24 5.19 16.62 3.93
C ARG A 24 5.00 15.43 4.86
N GLN A 25 4.39 15.62 6.02
CA GLN A 25 4.11 14.54 6.96
C GLN A 25 3.06 13.56 6.42
N ALA A 26 1.95 14.07 5.88
CA ALA A 26 0.93 13.23 5.25
C ALA A 26 1.50 12.42 4.08
N LEU A 27 2.33 13.07 3.26
CA LEU A 27 2.99 12.45 2.13
C LEU A 27 3.99 11.37 2.55
N ARG A 28 4.77 11.62 3.60
CA ARG A 28 5.66 10.62 4.19
C ARG A 28 4.88 9.39 4.65
N SER A 29 3.76 9.58 5.34
CA SER A 29 2.90 8.48 5.77
C SER A 29 2.34 7.68 4.59
N LEU A 30 1.93 8.34 3.50
CA LEU A 30 1.51 7.66 2.27
C LEU A 30 2.66 6.84 1.66
N CYS A 31 3.86 7.42 1.54
CA CYS A 31 5.02 6.70 1.02
C CYS A 31 5.36 5.49 1.89
N GLU A 32 5.33 5.62 3.22
CA GLU A 32 5.62 4.49 4.13
C GLU A 32 4.65 3.33 3.88
N ILE A 33 3.36 3.59 3.66
CA ILE A 33 2.34 2.55 3.42
C ILE A 33 2.48 1.94 2.02
N TYR A 34 2.70 2.77 1.00
CA TYR A 34 2.57 2.34 -0.40
C TYR A 34 3.88 2.00 -1.10
N TYR A 35 5.04 2.32 -0.51
CA TYR A 35 6.33 2.03 -1.15
C TYR A 35 6.50 0.54 -1.45
N ALA A 36 6.33 -0.33 -0.46
CA ALA A 36 6.50 -1.77 -0.64
C ALA A 36 5.48 -2.37 -1.62
N PRO A 37 4.17 -2.04 -1.58
CA PRO A 37 3.21 -2.48 -2.59
C PRO A 37 3.57 -2.09 -4.01
N VAL A 38 4.06 -0.86 -4.22
CA VAL A 38 4.51 -0.39 -5.54
C VAL A 38 5.74 -1.16 -5.98
N GLU A 39 6.76 -1.27 -5.11
CA GLU A 39 7.99 -2.01 -5.42
C GLU A 39 7.70 -3.46 -5.83
N MET A 40 6.85 -4.16 -5.07
CA MET A 40 6.45 -5.53 -5.38
C MET A 40 5.68 -5.63 -6.70
N PHE A 41 4.81 -4.66 -7.01
CA PHE A 41 4.11 -4.62 -8.28
C PHE A 41 5.07 -4.40 -9.46
N VAL A 42 6.02 -3.47 -9.33
CA VAL A 42 7.07 -3.21 -10.32
C VAL A 42 7.94 -4.46 -10.51
N GLN A 43 8.41 -5.08 -9.42
CA GLN A 43 9.14 -6.35 -9.48
C GLN A 43 8.34 -7.42 -10.23
N ARG A 44 7.05 -7.58 -9.93
CA ARG A 44 6.18 -8.58 -10.57
C ARG A 44 5.95 -8.29 -12.05
N TYR A 45 5.84 -7.02 -12.42
CA TYR A 45 5.74 -6.59 -13.81
C TYR A 45 6.98 -6.98 -14.61
N PHE A 46 8.18 -6.76 -14.05
CA PHE A 46 9.43 -7.13 -14.71
C PHE A 46 9.84 -8.60 -14.54
N ALA A 47 9.24 -9.36 -13.61
CA ALA A 47 9.58 -10.78 -13.39
C ALA A 47 9.30 -11.68 -14.60
N LYS A 48 8.52 -11.22 -15.59
CA LYS A 48 8.35 -11.89 -16.89
C LYS A 48 9.50 -11.62 -17.86
N ALA A 49 10.28 -10.56 -17.64
CA ALA A 49 11.44 -10.23 -18.44
C ALA A 49 12.62 -11.14 -18.05
N VAL A 50 13.32 -11.64 -19.06
CA VAL A 50 14.38 -12.67 -18.96
C VAL A 50 15.55 -12.24 -18.05
N VAL A 51 15.70 -10.95 -17.78
CA VAL A 51 16.68 -10.40 -16.84
C VAL A 51 16.03 -9.21 -16.14
N THR A 52 15.75 -9.33 -14.85
CA THR A 52 15.52 -8.16 -13.99
C THR A 52 16.72 -8.07 -13.04
N PRO A 53 17.64 -7.13 -13.22
CA PRO A 53 18.58 -6.77 -12.18
C PRO A 53 17.75 -6.34 -10.96
N LYS A 54 18.00 -6.95 -9.80
CA LYS A 54 17.24 -6.69 -8.56
C LYS A 54 17.23 -5.20 -8.15
N ASP A 55 18.18 -4.43 -8.66
CA ASP A 55 18.33 -2.99 -8.40
C ASP A 55 17.36 -2.13 -9.26
N GLU A 56 16.93 -2.60 -10.43
CA GLU A 56 16.14 -1.82 -11.39
C GLU A 56 14.71 -1.56 -10.89
N ALA A 57 14.07 -2.54 -10.26
CA ALA A 57 12.72 -2.36 -9.71
C ALA A 57 12.70 -1.33 -8.56
N ARG A 58 13.76 -1.31 -7.76
CA ARG A 58 13.90 -0.36 -6.66
C ARG A 58 14.16 1.06 -7.19
N ASP A 59 15.03 1.20 -8.18
CA ASP A 59 15.31 2.48 -8.83
C ASP A 59 14.07 3.05 -9.52
N LEU A 60 13.31 2.21 -10.22
CA LEU A 60 12.04 2.61 -10.84
C LEU A 60 10.99 3.00 -9.80
N THR A 61 10.96 2.31 -8.65
CA THR A 61 10.09 2.69 -7.54
C THR A 61 10.47 4.06 -6.98
N HIS A 62 11.76 4.31 -6.76
CA HIS A 62 12.24 5.62 -6.33
C HIS A 62 11.91 6.70 -7.36
N GLU A 63 12.13 6.45 -8.65
CA GLU A 63 11.81 7.39 -9.73
C GLU A 63 10.30 7.68 -9.80
N PHE A 64 9.47 6.64 -9.68
CA PHE A 64 8.02 6.79 -9.62
C PHE A 64 7.60 7.71 -8.47
N PHE A 65 8.06 7.44 -7.26
CA PHE A 65 7.74 8.30 -6.12
C PHE A 65 8.34 9.70 -6.31
N ALA A 66 9.58 9.85 -6.77
CA ALA A 66 10.15 11.17 -7.06
C ALA A 66 9.26 11.99 -8.00
N ARG A 67 8.77 11.40 -9.10
CA ARG A 67 7.84 12.06 -10.03
C ARG A 67 6.46 12.34 -9.42
N LEU A 68 5.96 11.42 -8.61
CA LEU A 68 4.69 11.59 -7.88
C LEU A 68 4.78 12.76 -6.89
N LEU A 69 5.96 12.99 -6.30
CA LEU A 69 6.24 14.03 -5.32
C LEU A 69 6.63 15.37 -5.96
N GLU A 70 7.32 15.36 -7.10
CA GLU A 70 7.76 16.55 -7.84
C GLU A 70 6.65 17.15 -8.70
N GLY A 71 5.78 16.30 -9.26
CA GLY A 71 4.67 16.73 -10.08
C GLY A 71 3.48 17.17 -9.24
N HIS A 72 2.73 18.15 -9.74
CA HIS A 72 1.35 18.45 -9.35
C HIS A 72 0.38 17.27 -9.62
N SER A 73 0.88 16.04 -9.72
CA SER A 73 0.14 14.81 -10.01
C SER A 73 -0.95 14.56 -8.97
N LEU A 74 -0.69 14.92 -7.71
CA LEU A 74 -1.67 14.84 -6.62
C LEU A 74 -2.70 15.99 -6.64
N ASP A 75 -2.46 17.07 -7.38
CA ASP A 75 -3.38 18.23 -7.45
C ASP A 75 -4.64 17.91 -8.25
N ASN A 76 -4.51 17.05 -9.26
CA ASN A 76 -5.63 16.56 -10.08
C ASN A 76 -6.33 15.33 -9.48
N ALA A 77 -5.83 14.82 -8.37
CA ALA A 77 -6.32 13.59 -7.77
C ALA A 77 -7.66 13.86 -7.05
N ASP A 78 -8.79 13.42 -7.61
CA ASP A 78 -10.13 13.79 -7.11
C ASP A 78 -10.73 12.72 -6.18
N ARG A 79 -11.15 13.14 -4.98
CA ARG A 79 -11.78 12.26 -3.98
C ARG A 79 -13.03 11.56 -4.49
N THR A 80 -13.76 12.18 -5.42
CA THR A 80 -15.00 11.59 -5.95
C THR A 80 -14.75 10.50 -7.00
N ARG A 81 -13.49 10.20 -7.36
CA ARG A 81 -13.12 9.30 -8.46
C ARG A 81 -12.69 7.89 -8.02
N GLY A 82 -13.01 7.46 -6.80
CA GLY A 82 -12.76 6.08 -6.35
C GLY A 82 -11.69 6.02 -5.26
N ARG A 83 -10.99 4.90 -5.10
CA ARG A 83 -10.01 4.71 -4.00
C ARG A 83 -8.64 5.28 -4.39
N PHE A 84 -7.91 5.94 -3.47
CA PHE A 84 -6.53 6.41 -3.75
C PHE A 84 -5.63 5.28 -4.25
N ARG A 85 -5.83 4.10 -3.72
CA ARG A 85 -5.13 2.89 -4.12
C ARG A 85 -5.30 2.58 -5.60
N SER A 86 -6.53 2.67 -6.12
CA SER A 86 -6.84 2.46 -7.54
C SER A 86 -6.21 3.55 -8.39
N TYR A 87 -6.23 4.79 -7.92
CA TYR A 87 -5.49 5.90 -8.54
C TYR A 87 -3.99 5.61 -8.59
N LEU A 88 -3.39 5.18 -7.48
CA LEU A 88 -1.96 4.91 -7.36
C LEU A 88 -1.54 3.75 -8.28
N LEU A 89 -2.33 2.67 -8.29
CA LEU A 89 -2.12 1.56 -9.21
C LEU A 89 -2.18 2.03 -10.68
N GLY A 90 -3.17 2.85 -11.03
CA GLY A 90 -3.26 3.47 -12.35
C GLY A 90 -2.04 4.32 -12.69
N ALA A 91 -1.59 5.16 -11.76
CA ALA A 91 -0.40 5.99 -11.93
C ALA A 91 0.87 5.16 -12.12
N VAL A 92 1.03 4.05 -11.38
CA VAL A 92 2.14 3.10 -11.55
C VAL A 92 2.09 2.44 -12.93
N LYS A 93 0.91 1.98 -13.38
CA LYS A 93 0.75 1.39 -14.72
C LYS A 93 1.14 2.36 -15.83
N HIS A 94 0.68 3.61 -15.75
CA HIS A 94 1.08 4.65 -16.68
C HIS A 94 2.58 4.91 -16.67
N PHE A 95 3.18 5.04 -15.49
CA PHE A 95 4.62 5.24 -15.35
C PHE A 95 5.43 4.10 -15.99
N LEU A 96 5.02 2.85 -15.81
CA LEU A 96 5.67 1.68 -16.39
C LEU A 96 5.52 1.60 -17.91
N ALA A 97 4.35 1.94 -18.45
CA ALA A 97 4.13 2.04 -19.89
C ALA A 97 5.03 3.11 -20.52
N ASP A 98 5.07 4.32 -19.94
CA ASP A 98 5.94 5.41 -20.39
C ASP A 98 7.43 5.05 -20.30
N TYR A 99 7.83 4.29 -19.28
CA TYR A 99 9.20 3.80 -19.15
C TYR A 99 9.55 2.83 -20.29
N ARG A 100 8.67 1.87 -20.60
CA ARG A 100 8.86 0.94 -21.70
C ARG A 100 8.93 1.60 -23.05
N ASP A 101 8.06 2.54 -23.33
CA ASP A 101 8.04 3.27 -24.61
C ASP A 101 9.37 4.01 -24.83
N ARG A 102 9.90 4.65 -23.78
CA ARG A 102 11.23 5.29 -23.80
C ARG A 102 12.35 4.28 -24.04
N GLU A 103 12.37 3.17 -23.32
CA GLU A 103 13.35 2.08 -23.49
C GLU A 103 13.35 1.52 -24.92
N GLN A 104 12.18 1.31 -25.51
CA GLN A 104 12.05 0.83 -26.89
C GLN A 104 12.47 1.88 -27.92
N ALA A 105 12.23 3.17 -27.67
CA ALA A 105 12.69 4.26 -28.52
C ALA A 105 14.22 4.36 -28.51
N LEU A 106 14.86 4.18 -27.35
CA LEU A 106 16.32 4.17 -27.20
C LEU A 106 16.96 2.99 -27.94
N LYS A 107 16.40 1.78 -27.81
CA LYS A 107 16.90 0.55 -28.47
C LYS A 107 16.76 0.58 -30.00
N ARG A 108 15.89 1.43 -30.54
CA ARG A 108 15.71 1.65 -31.99
C ARG A 108 16.64 2.72 -32.59
N GLY A 109 17.67 3.16 -31.85
CA GLY A 109 18.73 4.04 -32.38
C GLY A 109 18.41 5.53 -32.29
N GLY A 110 18.04 6.00 -31.10
CA GLY A 110 17.54 7.36 -30.84
C GLY A 110 18.47 8.52 -31.25
N ALA A 111 18.37 8.93 -32.52
CA ALA A 111 18.73 10.26 -33.04
C ALA A 111 17.63 10.85 -33.93
N GLN A 112 16.37 10.47 -33.71
CA GLN A 112 15.21 11.11 -34.31
C GLN A 112 14.22 11.47 -33.21
N ARG A 113 13.98 12.78 -33.03
CA ARG A 113 12.81 13.28 -32.29
C ARG A 113 11.58 12.74 -33.00
N THR A 114 10.97 11.70 -32.46
CA THR A 114 9.55 11.45 -32.74
C THR A 114 8.80 12.68 -32.27
N GLN A 115 8.23 13.40 -33.23
CA GLN A 115 7.44 14.60 -32.96
C GLN A 115 6.33 14.20 -32.00
N SER A 116 6.31 14.88 -30.85
CA SER A 116 5.19 14.85 -29.92
C SER A 116 3.94 15.19 -30.72
N LEU A 117 3.03 14.23 -30.86
CA LEU A 117 1.64 14.57 -31.13
C LEU A 117 1.22 15.39 -29.92
N SER A 118 1.16 16.71 -30.12
CA SER A 118 0.59 17.62 -29.16
C SER A 118 -0.88 17.25 -28.98
N THR A 119 -1.15 16.33 -28.06
CA THR A 119 -2.37 16.38 -27.28
C THR A 119 -2.32 17.70 -26.54
N SER A 120 -3.08 18.66 -27.05
CA SER A 120 -3.51 19.85 -26.33
C SER A 120 -3.78 19.50 -24.86
N PRO A 121 -3.49 20.38 -23.88
CA PRO A 121 -3.85 20.17 -22.49
C PRO A 121 -5.38 20.33 -22.34
N ASP A 122 -6.13 19.43 -22.95
CA ASP A 122 -7.52 19.18 -22.59
C ASP A 122 -7.50 17.93 -21.71
N SER A 123 -7.08 18.14 -20.46
CA SER A 123 -7.17 17.18 -19.36
C SER A 123 -8.65 17.03 -18.93
N SER A 124 -9.52 16.72 -19.88
CA SER A 124 -10.96 16.62 -19.68
C SER A 124 -11.43 15.21 -20.00
N LYS A 125 -11.45 14.40 -18.93
CA LYS A 125 -12.18 13.13 -18.71
C LYS A 125 -11.29 11.89 -18.56
N PRO A 126 -11.10 11.39 -17.33
CA PRO A 126 -11.28 9.98 -17.10
C PRO A 126 -12.79 9.71 -17.00
N GLU A 127 -13.30 8.94 -17.94
CA GLU A 127 -14.62 8.34 -17.81
C GLU A 127 -14.64 7.42 -16.59
N SER A 128 -15.68 7.58 -15.77
CA SER A 128 -16.23 6.61 -14.81
C SER A 128 -15.27 5.70 -14.02
N ALA A 129 -15.22 5.94 -12.71
CA ALA A 129 -14.45 5.26 -11.67
C ALA A 129 -14.77 3.76 -11.41
N GLU A 130 -15.15 3.00 -12.43
CA GLU A 130 -15.27 1.53 -12.35
C GLU A 130 -14.46 0.80 -13.44
N SER A 131 -13.82 1.51 -14.38
CA SER A 131 -12.82 0.90 -15.25
C SER A 131 -11.44 1.07 -14.64
N SER A 132 -10.84 -0.05 -14.23
CA SER A 132 -9.39 -0.22 -14.27
C SER A 132 -8.84 0.52 -15.48
N ILE A 133 -8.00 1.53 -15.25
CA ILE A 133 -7.39 2.30 -16.33
C ILE A 133 -6.76 1.29 -17.29
N ASP A 134 -7.31 1.17 -18.48
CA ASP A 134 -6.88 0.17 -19.46
C ASP A 134 -5.65 0.70 -20.17
N VAL A 135 -4.55 0.79 -19.40
CA VAL A 135 -3.23 1.11 -19.94
C VAL A 135 -2.78 -0.11 -20.70
N ALA A 136 -2.68 0.03 -22.03
CA ALA A 136 -2.23 -1.06 -22.88
C ALA A 136 -0.75 -1.37 -22.62
N ASP A 137 -0.45 -2.59 -22.19
CA ASP A 137 0.89 -3.17 -22.21
C ASP A 137 0.84 -4.51 -22.96
N PRO A 138 1.67 -4.72 -23.99
CA PRO A 138 1.62 -5.91 -24.83
C PRO A 138 1.97 -7.22 -24.10
N ASP A 139 2.70 -7.15 -22.98
CA ASP A 139 3.04 -8.32 -22.15
C ASP A 139 2.09 -8.48 -20.94
N GLY A 140 1.20 -7.49 -20.74
CA GLY A 140 0.16 -7.44 -19.73
C GLY A 140 0.68 -7.16 -18.32
N PHE A 141 -0.04 -6.30 -17.60
CA PHE A 141 0.24 -5.97 -16.19
C PHE A 141 -0.05 -7.14 -15.23
N PRO A 142 0.57 -7.15 -14.03
CA PRO A 142 0.10 -7.98 -12.93
C PRO A 142 -1.38 -7.69 -12.60
N PRO A 143 -2.14 -8.67 -12.08
CA PRO A 143 -3.52 -8.45 -11.66
C PRO A 143 -3.62 -7.36 -10.59
N ASP A 144 -4.65 -6.53 -10.66
CA ASP A 144 -4.89 -5.46 -9.68
C ASP A 144 -5.01 -6.01 -8.25
N ALA A 145 -5.63 -7.18 -8.11
CA ALA A 145 -5.73 -7.91 -6.85
C ALA A 145 -4.36 -8.27 -6.22
N TYR A 146 -3.29 -8.38 -7.01
CA TYR A 146 -1.95 -8.59 -6.48
C TYR A 146 -1.45 -7.35 -5.74
N PHE A 147 -1.66 -6.16 -6.32
CA PHE A 147 -1.41 -4.91 -5.60
C PHE A 147 -2.22 -4.95 -4.31
N ASP A 148 -3.51 -5.30 -4.41
CA ASP A 148 -4.46 -5.42 -3.28
C ASP A 148 -3.89 -6.14 -2.07
N GLN A 149 -3.43 -7.35 -2.31
CA GLN A 149 -2.79 -8.21 -1.34
C GLN A 149 -1.50 -7.61 -0.75
N GLN A 150 -0.61 -7.05 -1.57
CA GLN A 150 0.68 -6.51 -1.09
C GLN A 150 0.51 -5.34 -0.12
N TRP A 151 -0.47 -4.48 -0.37
CA TRP A 151 -0.84 -3.43 0.59
C TRP A 151 -1.43 -3.98 1.88
N ALA A 152 -2.30 -4.98 1.82
CA ALA A 152 -2.87 -5.56 3.03
C ALA A 152 -1.75 -6.13 3.92
N LEU A 153 -0.79 -6.82 3.30
CA LEU A 153 0.43 -7.31 3.97
C LEU A 153 1.27 -6.16 4.54
N ALA A 154 1.48 -5.07 3.79
CA ALA A 154 2.23 -3.92 4.25
C ALA A 154 1.58 -3.26 5.48
N VAL A 155 0.26 -3.06 5.47
CA VAL A 155 -0.49 -2.50 6.60
C VAL A 155 -0.37 -3.39 7.85
N VAL A 156 -0.51 -4.70 7.68
CA VAL A 156 -0.36 -5.67 8.77
C VAL A 156 1.05 -5.66 9.34
N GLN A 157 2.07 -5.69 8.47
CA GLN A 157 3.47 -5.70 8.89
C GLN A 157 3.81 -4.45 9.70
N GLN A 158 3.40 -3.28 9.21
CA GLN A 158 3.62 -2.03 9.92
C GLN A 158 2.87 -1.97 11.26
N ALA A 159 1.69 -2.57 11.36
CA ALA A 159 0.98 -2.67 12.63
C ALA A 159 1.72 -3.58 13.63
N ILE A 160 2.29 -4.69 13.15
CA ILE A 160 3.15 -5.56 13.97
C ILE A 160 4.39 -4.81 14.43
N ASP A 161 5.06 -4.05 13.55
CA ASP A 161 6.26 -3.29 13.90
C ASP A 161 5.97 -2.20 14.94
N THR A 162 4.81 -1.54 14.85
CA THR A 162 4.37 -0.58 15.88
C THR A 162 4.16 -1.27 17.22
N LEU A 163 3.48 -2.42 17.27
CA LEU A 163 3.31 -3.17 18.52
C LEU A 163 4.63 -3.66 19.11
N ARG A 164 5.57 -4.03 18.24
CA ARG A 164 6.92 -4.45 18.65
C ARG A 164 7.66 -3.29 19.32
N ALA A 165 7.60 -2.10 18.73
CA ALA A 165 8.20 -0.90 19.30
C ALA A 165 7.58 -0.52 20.66
N GLU A 166 6.24 -0.62 20.79
CA GLU A 166 5.54 -0.43 22.08
C GLU A 166 6.01 -1.46 23.14
N ALA A 167 6.14 -2.73 22.74
CA ALA A 167 6.62 -3.77 23.64
C ALA A 167 8.08 -3.57 24.04
N GLU A 168 8.92 -3.07 23.14
CA GLU A 168 10.31 -2.73 23.41
C GLU A 168 10.44 -1.58 24.42
N SER A 169 9.66 -0.51 24.25
CA SER A 169 9.64 0.61 25.20
C SER A 169 9.17 0.21 26.60
N ASP A 170 8.27 -0.78 26.69
CA ASP A 170 7.76 -1.32 27.95
C ASP A 170 8.67 -2.40 28.56
N GLY A 171 9.78 -2.77 27.90
CA GLY A 171 10.67 -3.85 28.33
C GLY A 171 10.05 -5.25 28.21
N GLN A 172 9.00 -5.39 27.40
CA GLN A 172 8.20 -6.61 27.21
C GLN A 172 8.42 -7.29 25.86
N LEU A 173 9.52 -6.99 25.15
CA LEU A 173 9.79 -7.52 23.81
C LEU A 173 9.76 -9.05 23.75
N ALA A 174 10.39 -9.73 24.70
CA ALA A 174 10.39 -11.20 24.77
C ALA A 174 8.97 -11.79 24.92
N ARG A 175 8.09 -11.08 25.65
CA ARG A 175 6.69 -11.47 25.82
C ARG A 175 5.91 -11.27 24.52
N PHE A 176 6.13 -10.14 23.85
CA PHE A 176 5.53 -9.87 22.55
C PHE A 176 5.96 -10.91 21.51
N ASP A 177 7.25 -11.27 21.46
CA ASP A 177 7.78 -12.20 20.47
C ASP A 177 7.16 -13.59 20.53
N VAL A 178 6.77 -14.01 21.74
CA VAL A 178 5.94 -15.19 21.93
C VAL A 178 4.54 -14.88 21.44
N LEU A 179 3.82 -13.94 22.07
CA LEU A 179 2.39 -13.72 21.83
C LEU A 179 2.02 -13.38 20.37
N GLN A 180 2.90 -12.74 19.59
CA GLN A 180 2.63 -12.33 18.21
C GLN A 180 2.28 -13.51 17.28
N ARG A 181 2.75 -14.72 17.57
CA ARG A 181 2.44 -15.93 16.78
C ARG A 181 0.94 -16.27 16.78
N TRP A 182 0.20 -15.76 17.77
CA TRP A 182 -1.24 -15.94 17.92
C TRP A 182 -2.06 -14.80 17.28
N LEU A 183 -1.43 -13.83 16.62
CA LEU A 183 -2.12 -12.79 15.84
C LEU A 183 -2.64 -13.34 14.50
N VAL A 184 -1.83 -14.13 13.79
CA VAL A 184 -2.09 -14.56 12.41
C VAL A 184 -2.56 -16.03 12.33
N THR A 185 -2.07 -16.91 13.21
CA THR A 185 -2.28 -18.35 13.06
C THR A 185 -3.47 -18.86 13.89
N PRO A 186 -4.42 -19.62 13.31
CA PRO A 186 -5.42 -20.37 14.09
C PRO A 186 -4.68 -21.37 14.99
N SER A 187 -4.83 -21.20 16.30
CA SER A 187 -3.88 -21.72 17.28
C SER A 187 -4.25 -23.14 17.72
N ASN A 188 -3.29 -24.06 17.69
CA ASN A 188 -3.43 -25.38 18.32
C ASN A 188 -3.26 -25.26 19.85
N HIS A 189 -4.03 -26.04 20.63
CA HIS A 189 -4.02 -25.94 22.10
C HIS A 189 -2.65 -26.27 22.71
N HIS A 190 -1.93 -27.26 22.19
CA HIS A 190 -0.63 -27.67 22.73
C HIS A 190 0.45 -26.57 22.63
N THR A 191 0.49 -25.84 21.50
CA THR A 191 1.47 -24.76 21.31
C THR A 191 1.19 -23.57 22.23
N ALA A 192 -0.07 -23.33 22.62
CA ALA A 192 -0.43 -22.28 23.57
C ALA A 192 0.04 -22.59 25.00
N VAL A 193 -0.02 -23.86 25.43
CA VAL A 193 0.40 -24.25 26.80
C VAL A 193 1.91 -24.12 26.98
N ASP A 194 2.72 -24.56 26.01
CA ASP A 194 4.18 -24.43 26.08
C ASP A 194 4.62 -22.96 26.06
N ALA A 195 3.91 -22.12 25.31
CA ALA A 195 4.14 -20.68 25.25
C ALA A 195 3.70 -19.94 26.52
N ALA A 196 2.64 -20.39 27.19
CA ALA A 196 2.26 -19.87 28.50
C ALA A 196 3.35 -20.19 29.53
N ARG A 197 3.89 -21.41 29.52
CA ARG A 197 4.99 -21.82 30.40
C ARG A 197 6.27 -21.01 30.18
N SER A 198 6.67 -20.75 28.94
CA SER A 198 7.88 -19.95 28.67
C SER A 198 7.77 -18.50 29.17
N LEU A 199 6.56 -17.99 29.34
CA LEU A 199 6.28 -16.67 29.89
C LEU A 199 5.94 -16.67 31.39
N ASN A 200 6.01 -17.83 32.06
CA ASN A 200 5.56 -18.02 33.44
C ASN A 200 4.10 -17.56 33.68
N LEU A 201 3.23 -17.76 32.69
CA LEU A 201 1.81 -17.42 32.76
C LEU A 201 0.94 -18.67 32.95
N SER A 202 -0.17 -18.52 33.65
CA SER A 202 -1.24 -19.52 33.60
C SER A 202 -1.91 -19.50 32.22
N ASP A 203 -2.56 -20.60 31.83
CA ASP A 203 -3.31 -20.67 30.56
C ASP A 203 -4.36 -19.55 30.45
N GLY A 204 -5.06 -19.24 31.56
CA GLY A 204 -6.00 -18.11 31.62
C GLY A 204 -5.32 -16.76 31.40
N ALA A 205 -4.18 -16.50 32.06
CA ALA A 205 -3.45 -15.26 31.89
C ALA A 205 -2.86 -15.11 30.47
N PHE A 206 -2.44 -16.22 29.86
CA PHE A 206 -1.97 -16.25 28.46
C PHE A 206 -3.10 -15.88 27.49
N LYS A 207 -4.29 -16.49 27.63
CA LYS A 207 -5.47 -16.17 26.81
C LYS A 207 -5.87 -14.69 26.91
N VAL A 208 -5.85 -14.13 28.12
CA VAL A 208 -6.11 -12.71 28.34
C VAL A 208 -5.04 -11.83 27.67
N ALA A 209 -3.77 -12.23 27.73
CA ALA A 209 -2.68 -11.50 27.08
C ALA A 209 -2.83 -11.51 25.54
N VAL A 210 -3.14 -12.66 24.94
CA VAL A 210 -3.45 -12.76 23.50
C VAL A 210 -4.65 -11.92 23.12
N HIS A 211 -5.72 -11.94 23.92
CA HIS A 211 -6.90 -11.12 23.66
C HIS A 211 -6.59 -9.62 23.69
N ARG A 212 -5.82 -9.15 24.68
CA ARG A 212 -5.35 -7.76 24.77
C ARG A 212 -4.48 -7.39 23.57
N LEU A 213 -3.57 -8.27 23.17
CA LEU A 213 -2.71 -8.06 22.00
C LEU A 213 -3.55 -7.92 20.72
N ARG A 214 -4.53 -8.79 20.49
CA ARG A 214 -5.45 -8.71 19.33
C ARG A 214 -6.26 -7.41 19.34
N LYS A 215 -6.73 -6.98 20.52
CA LYS A 215 -7.43 -5.71 20.68
C LYS A 215 -6.53 -4.52 20.32
N ARG A 216 -5.29 -4.50 20.81
CA ARG A 216 -4.32 -3.44 20.51
C ARG A 216 -3.92 -3.46 19.03
N PHE A 217 -3.68 -4.63 18.45
CA PHE A 217 -3.43 -4.80 17.01
C PHE A 217 -4.55 -4.18 16.17
N ARG A 218 -5.82 -4.51 16.48
CA ARG A 218 -6.97 -3.88 15.79
C ARG A 218 -6.95 -2.36 15.95
N GLN A 219 -6.66 -1.84 17.13
CA GLN A 219 -6.57 -0.38 17.33
C GLN A 219 -5.47 0.26 16.49
N VAL A 220 -4.30 -0.38 16.37
CA VAL A 220 -3.19 0.12 15.55
C VAL A 220 -3.54 0.07 14.06
N VAL A 221 -4.12 -1.02 13.58
CA VAL A 221 -4.60 -1.14 12.19
C VAL A 221 -5.67 -0.09 11.91
N VAL A 222 -6.66 0.03 12.79
CA VAL A 222 -7.69 1.07 12.69
C VAL A 222 -7.06 2.45 12.68
N ALA A 223 -6.14 2.77 13.59
CA ALA A 223 -5.47 4.07 13.64
C ALA A 223 -4.74 4.41 12.33
N ARG A 224 -4.09 3.43 11.70
CA ARG A 224 -3.44 3.60 10.39
C ARG A 224 -4.43 3.83 9.26
N ILE A 225 -5.63 3.27 9.36
CA ILE A 225 -6.73 3.48 8.42
C ILE A 225 -7.48 4.80 8.75
N THR A 226 -7.58 5.21 10.02
CA THR A 226 -8.29 6.44 10.43
C THR A 226 -7.46 7.69 10.21
N THR A 227 -6.14 7.63 10.31
CA THR A 227 -5.30 8.75 9.84
C THR A 227 -5.45 8.98 8.33
N THR A 228 -6.11 8.04 7.64
CA THR A 228 -6.44 8.10 6.23
C THR A 228 -7.94 8.24 5.98
N VAL A 229 -8.83 8.43 6.97
CA VAL A 229 -10.30 8.42 6.78
C VAL A 229 -11.02 9.41 7.70
N ASP A 230 -11.97 10.19 7.17
CA ASP A 230 -12.75 11.17 7.94
C ASP A 230 -14.03 10.60 8.60
N ASP A 231 -14.58 9.46 8.12
CA ASP A 231 -15.86 8.87 8.62
C ASP A 231 -15.67 7.47 9.27
N PRO A 232 -16.19 7.22 10.50
CA PRO A 232 -16.19 5.90 11.15
C PRO A 232 -16.80 4.74 10.35
N VAL A 233 -17.75 4.97 9.44
CA VAL A 233 -18.36 3.92 8.61
C VAL A 233 -17.38 3.40 7.57
N GLU A 234 -16.64 4.29 6.92
CA GLU A 234 -15.65 3.97 5.89
C GLU A 234 -14.46 3.16 6.46
N VAL A 235 -14.14 3.37 7.74
CA VAL A 235 -13.11 2.60 8.46
C VAL A 235 -13.48 1.12 8.55
N GLN A 236 -14.76 0.79 8.78
CA GLN A 236 -15.20 -0.59 8.91
C GLN A 236 -15.18 -1.31 7.56
N ASP A 237 -15.52 -0.61 6.48
CA ASP A 237 -15.46 -1.16 5.12
C ASP A 237 -14.02 -1.39 4.66
N GLU A 238 -13.09 -0.48 5.00
CA GLU A 238 -11.66 -0.67 4.75
C GLU A 238 -11.07 -1.86 5.52
N LEU A 239 -11.48 -2.05 6.77
CA LEU A 239 -11.09 -3.25 7.53
C LEU A 239 -11.62 -4.53 6.87
N ASN A 240 -12.88 -4.53 6.44
CA ASN A 240 -13.47 -5.69 5.77
C ASN A 240 -12.75 -5.99 4.44
N TYR A 241 -12.38 -4.95 3.70
CA TYR A 241 -11.63 -5.10 2.45
C TYR A 241 -10.20 -5.60 2.69
N LEU A 242 -9.50 -5.07 3.71
CA LEU A 242 -8.19 -5.57 4.12
C LEU A 242 -8.25 -7.06 4.50
N ILE A 243 -9.30 -7.49 5.20
CA ILE A 243 -9.52 -8.89 5.54
C ILE A 243 -9.74 -9.75 4.29
N ASN A 244 -10.50 -9.25 3.31
CA ASN A 244 -10.77 -9.97 2.06
C ASN A 244 -9.57 -10.02 1.10
N ALA A 245 -8.61 -9.09 1.23
CA ALA A 245 -7.42 -9.01 0.40
C ALA A 245 -6.24 -9.85 0.92
N MET A 246 -6.28 -10.31 2.18
CA MET A 246 -5.32 -11.24 2.78
C MET A 246 -5.62 -12.69 2.38
#